data_AF-A0A6G1BAL1-F1
#
_entry.id   AF-A0A6G1BAL1-F1
#
_cell.length_a   1.000
_cell.length_b   1.000
_cell.length_c   1.000
_cell.angle_alpha   90.00
_cell.angle_beta   90.00
_cell.angle_gamma   90.00
#
_symmetry.space_group_name_H-M   'P 1'
#
loop_
_entity.id
_entity.type
_entity.pdbx_description
1 polymer ?
#
loop_
_entity_poly.entity_id
_entity_poly.type
_entity_poly.pdbx_seq_one_letter_code
_entity_poly.pdbx_strand_id
1 'polypeptide(L)'
;SGPRLPRDSPQRVMENTVTNAEKYFGQFCSTLAAYTRKTARLRDKADQLVKELADFANTEHPEMRATVRDFAEDLAKVQDYRQAQVERLETKVISPLKLYGAHIKQTRAEIKKFKRVQKNEIKQLEKLEKLRQKSPSDRQMIAETSVQRASADASRTTRQLEEVMDTFQQQKLKDLQRIFSDFVTIEMVFHAKAVEVYSSAFQTLESYDLETDLEDFRAKMHGVYGHHDARPLRDTVSSPALPWSLPGQ
;
A
#
# COMPACT_ATOMS: atom_id res chain seq x y z
N SER A 1 -20.50 -2.87 44.34
CA SER A 1 -20.27 -1.62 43.60
C SER A 1 -18.85 -1.59 43.07
N GLY A 2 -18.63 -1.93 41.80
CA GLY A 2 -17.29 -1.98 41.20
C GLY A 2 -16.66 -0.58 41.07
N PRO A 3 -15.33 -0.49 40.98
CA PRO A 3 -14.64 0.79 40.89
C PRO A 3 -15.00 1.43 39.54
N ARG A 4 -15.67 2.59 39.58
CA ARG A 4 -15.86 3.43 38.39
C ARG A 4 -14.46 3.88 37.95
N LEU A 5 -14.02 3.40 36.80
CA LEU A 5 -12.87 3.97 36.10
C LEU A 5 -13.03 5.49 36.02
N PRO A 6 -11.97 6.29 36.23
CA PRO A 6 -12.06 7.73 36.04
C PRO A 6 -12.53 7.99 34.61
N ARG A 7 -13.71 8.56 34.43
CA ARG A 7 -14.19 8.96 33.11
C ARG A 7 -13.22 9.99 32.58
N ASP A 8 -12.43 9.62 31.57
CA ASP A 8 -11.50 10.57 30.94
C ASP A 8 -12.28 11.79 30.47
N SER A 9 -11.71 12.98 30.69
CA SER A 9 -12.34 14.21 30.20
C SER A 9 -12.47 14.13 28.67
N PRO A 10 -13.56 14.63 28.07
CA PRO A 10 -13.75 14.58 26.61
C PRO A 10 -12.55 15.10 25.82
N GLN A 11 -11.84 16.09 26.37
CA GLN A 11 -10.62 16.66 25.81
C GLN A 11 -9.47 15.66 25.75
N ARG A 12 -9.27 14.89 26.83
CA ARG A 12 -8.24 13.86 26.91
C ARG A 12 -8.50 12.76 25.89
N VAL A 13 -9.76 12.39 25.68
CA VAL A 13 -10.16 11.44 24.63
C VAL A 13 -9.78 11.98 23.24
N MET A 14 -10.14 13.22 22.92
CA MET A 14 -9.81 13.85 21.63
C MET A 14 -8.30 13.92 21.38
N GLU A 15 -7.53 14.34 22.38
CA GLU A 15 -6.07 14.41 22.30
C GLU A 15 -5.41 13.05 22.13
N ASN A 16 -5.86 12.05 22.89
CA ASN A 16 -5.37 10.69 22.79
C ASN A 16 -5.68 10.12 21.40
N THR A 17 -6.87 10.39 20.84
CA THR A 17 -7.24 9.94 19.49
C THR A 17 -6.28 10.50 18.44
N VAL A 18 -5.98 11.80 18.46
CA VAL A 18 -5.04 12.42 17.49
C VAL A 18 -3.61 11.96 17.71
N THR A 19 -3.18 11.83 18.97
CA THR A 19 -1.82 11.37 19.33
C THR A 19 -1.60 9.92 18.92
N ASN A 20 -2.58 9.05 19.15
CA ASN A 20 -2.51 7.66 18.72
C ASN A 20 -2.53 7.55 17.19
N ALA A 21 -3.35 8.36 16.51
CA ALA A 21 -3.34 8.41 15.05
C ALA A 21 -1.95 8.80 14.52
N GLU A 22 -1.32 9.85 15.06
CA GLU A 22 0.02 10.26 14.67
C GLU A 22 1.05 9.15 14.84
N LYS A 23 1.06 8.54 16.02
CA LYS A 23 2.00 7.46 16.35
C LYS A 23 1.83 6.29 15.39
N TYR A 24 0.62 5.73 15.30
CA TYR A 24 0.41 4.48 14.58
C TYR A 24 0.42 4.67 13.07
N PHE A 25 -0.16 5.76 12.53
CA PHE A 25 -0.12 5.99 11.08
C PHE A 25 1.30 6.29 10.62
N GLY A 26 2.10 7.01 11.42
CA GLY A 26 3.53 7.19 11.17
C GLY A 26 4.30 5.87 11.16
N GLN A 27 4.04 4.99 12.14
CA GLN A 27 4.64 3.65 12.20
C GLN A 27 4.23 2.79 11.00
N PHE A 28 2.94 2.74 10.66
CA PHE A 28 2.44 2.00 9.50
C PHE A 28 3.07 2.51 8.20
N CYS A 29 3.12 3.83 8.01
CA CYS A 29 3.74 4.43 6.83
C CYS A 29 5.22 4.03 6.70
N SER A 30 5.98 4.09 7.79
CA SER A 30 7.41 3.73 7.79
C SER A 30 7.62 2.25 7.46
N THR A 31 6.87 1.37 8.15
CA THR A 31 6.96 -0.08 7.97
C THR A 31 6.53 -0.50 6.56
N LEU A 32 5.40 0.00 6.06
CA LEU A 32 4.90 -0.35 4.73
C LEU A 32 5.78 0.21 3.61
N ALA A 33 6.40 1.38 3.80
CA ALA A 33 7.42 1.89 2.89
C ALA A 33 8.68 1.02 2.88
N ALA A 34 9.12 0.54 4.05
CA ALA A 34 10.24 -0.40 4.12
C ALA A 34 9.92 -1.75 3.49
N TYR A 35 8.71 -2.27 3.71
CA TYR A 35 8.18 -3.46 3.07
C TYR A 35 8.22 -3.34 1.55
N THR A 36 7.63 -2.28 1.00
CA THR A 36 7.57 -2.02 -0.45
C THR A 36 8.96 -1.90 -1.07
N ARG A 37 9.90 -1.21 -0.41
CA ARG A 37 11.31 -1.17 -0.85
C ARG A 37 11.99 -2.54 -0.84
N LYS A 38 11.69 -3.39 0.15
CA LYS A 38 12.23 -4.75 0.21
C LYS A 38 11.64 -5.63 -0.90
N THR A 39 10.37 -5.47 -1.22
CA THR A 39 9.73 -6.13 -2.37
C THR A 39 10.38 -5.72 -3.69
N ALA A 40 10.65 -4.42 -3.88
CA ALA A 40 11.40 -3.94 -5.06
C ALA A 40 12.82 -4.54 -5.14
N ARG A 41 13.54 -4.62 -4.02
CA ARG A 41 14.87 -5.26 -3.99
C ARG A 41 14.83 -6.76 -4.28
N LEU A 42 13.76 -7.45 -3.88
CA LEU A 42 13.54 -8.85 -4.24
C LEU A 42 13.33 -9.00 -5.75
N ARG A 43 12.59 -8.06 -6.38
CA ARG A 43 12.48 -7.97 -7.83
C ARG A 43 13.84 -7.81 -8.48
N ASP A 44 14.65 -6.83 -8.04
CA ASP A 44 15.98 -6.58 -8.60
C ASP A 44 16.89 -7.83 -8.56
N LYS A 45 16.78 -8.63 -7.48
CA LYS A 45 17.54 -9.87 -7.35
C LYS A 45 17.03 -10.99 -8.24
N ALA A 46 15.72 -11.07 -8.46
CA ALA A 46 15.16 -12.00 -9.41
C ALA A 46 15.50 -11.61 -10.86
N ASP A 47 15.49 -10.31 -11.19
CA ASP A 47 15.93 -9.79 -12.50
C ASP A 47 17.40 -10.13 -12.78
N GLN A 48 18.24 -10.13 -11.74
CA GLN A 48 19.62 -10.60 -11.85
C GLN A 48 19.67 -12.11 -12.16
N LEU A 49 18.90 -12.93 -11.44
CA LEU A 49 18.84 -14.38 -11.67
C LEU A 49 18.35 -14.71 -13.09
N VAL A 50 17.35 -13.99 -13.60
CA VAL A 50 16.87 -14.15 -14.99
C VAL A 50 18.00 -13.97 -16.00
N LYS A 51 18.88 -12.98 -15.79
CA LYS A 51 20.05 -12.76 -16.67
C LYS A 51 21.05 -13.91 -16.57
N GLU A 52 21.37 -14.34 -15.35
CA GLU A 52 22.30 -15.45 -15.11
C GLU A 52 21.78 -16.76 -15.76
N LEU A 53 20.47 -17.02 -15.69
CA LEU A 53 19.83 -18.16 -16.36
C LEU A 53 19.91 -18.05 -17.89
N ALA A 54 19.64 -16.87 -18.45
CA ALA A 54 19.74 -16.65 -19.88
C ALA A 54 21.18 -16.82 -20.39
N ASP A 55 22.17 -16.33 -19.63
CA ASP A 55 23.59 -16.49 -19.94
C ASP A 55 24.02 -17.97 -19.87
N PHE A 56 23.59 -18.69 -18.83
CA PHE A 56 23.83 -20.14 -18.71
C PHE A 56 23.18 -20.91 -19.87
N ALA A 57 21.93 -20.64 -20.22
CA ALA A 57 21.25 -21.32 -21.32
C ALA A 57 22.04 -21.24 -22.65
N ASN A 58 22.79 -20.16 -22.88
CA ASN A 58 23.62 -20.02 -24.08
C ASN A 58 24.76 -21.04 -24.15
N THR A 59 25.25 -21.53 -23.01
CA THR A 59 26.32 -22.54 -22.94
C THR A 59 25.82 -23.96 -23.17
N GLU A 60 24.52 -24.18 -23.02
CA GLU A 60 23.93 -25.52 -23.03
C GLU A 60 23.51 -26.02 -24.42
N HIS A 61 23.18 -27.31 -24.48
CA HIS A 61 22.63 -27.97 -25.66
C HIS A 61 21.21 -27.47 -26.00
N PRO A 62 20.70 -27.68 -27.23
CA PRO A 62 19.45 -27.08 -27.68
C PRO A 62 18.25 -27.31 -26.74
N GLU A 63 18.11 -28.52 -26.19
CA GLU A 63 16.98 -28.89 -25.33
C GLU A 63 17.05 -28.21 -23.96
N MET A 64 18.19 -28.34 -23.26
CA MET A 64 18.41 -27.62 -22.00
C MET A 64 18.37 -26.10 -22.18
N ARG A 65 18.94 -25.58 -23.28
CA ARG A 65 18.91 -24.15 -23.61
C ARG A 65 17.49 -23.62 -23.75
N ALA A 66 16.63 -24.33 -24.47
CA ALA A 66 15.24 -23.94 -24.66
C ALA A 66 14.51 -23.94 -23.30
N THR A 67 14.62 -25.05 -22.55
CA THR A 67 14.00 -25.21 -21.23
C THR A 67 14.38 -24.09 -20.26
N VAL A 68 15.67 -23.78 -20.13
CA VAL A 68 16.15 -22.73 -19.20
C VAL A 68 15.74 -21.33 -19.66
N ARG A 69 15.69 -21.08 -20.98
CA ARG A 69 15.20 -19.80 -21.53
C ARG A 69 13.73 -19.59 -21.21
N ASP A 70 12.90 -20.59 -21.46
CA ASP A 70 11.46 -20.52 -21.19
C ASP A 70 11.21 -20.31 -19.68
N PHE A 71 11.95 -21.02 -18.83
CA PHE A 71 11.90 -20.82 -17.37
C PHE A 71 12.33 -19.40 -16.96
N ALA A 72 13.39 -18.86 -17.56
CA ALA A 72 13.85 -17.49 -17.28
C ALA A 72 12.82 -16.44 -17.71
N GLU A 73 12.14 -16.65 -18.83
CA GLU A 73 11.06 -15.79 -19.32
C GLU A 73 9.85 -15.79 -18.37
N ASP A 74 9.43 -16.96 -17.88
CA ASP A 74 8.38 -17.07 -16.87
C ASP A 74 8.78 -16.36 -15.56
N LEU A 75 10.05 -16.51 -15.12
CA LEU A 75 10.53 -15.82 -13.93
C LEU A 75 10.56 -14.29 -14.11
N ALA A 76 10.91 -13.80 -15.30
CA ALA A 76 10.85 -12.38 -15.66
C ALA A 76 9.40 -11.85 -15.59
N LYS A 77 8.44 -12.61 -16.12
CA LYS A 77 7.02 -12.26 -16.06
C LYS A 77 6.50 -12.13 -14.63
N VAL A 78 6.97 -12.97 -13.69
CA VAL A 78 6.68 -12.79 -12.25
C VAL A 78 7.19 -11.43 -11.74
N GLN A 79 8.33 -10.95 -12.25
CA GLN A 79 8.91 -9.67 -11.85
C GLN A 79 8.12 -8.48 -12.37
N ASP A 80 7.53 -8.56 -13.56
CA ASP A 80 6.61 -7.54 -14.06
C ASP A 80 5.38 -7.39 -13.15
N TYR A 81 4.81 -8.51 -12.70
CA TYR A 81 3.72 -8.49 -11.72
C TYR A 81 4.17 -7.92 -10.37
N ARG A 82 5.39 -8.24 -9.93
CA ARG A 82 5.99 -7.69 -8.70
C ARG A 82 6.25 -6.17 -8.82
N GLN A 83 6.63 -5.68 -9.99
CA GLN A 83 6.76 -4.25 -10.24
C GLN A 83 5.41 -3.55 -10.10
N ALA A 84 4.36 -4.11 -10.72
CA ALA A 84 3.01 -3.57 -10.59
C ALA A 84 2.49 -3.65 -9.14
N GLN A 85 2.87 -4.67 -8.36
CA GLN A 85 2.60 -4.75 -6.92
C GLN A 85 3.26 -3.58 -6.18
N VAL A 86 4.55 -3.32 -6.41
CA VAL A 86 5.32 -2.24 -5.77
C VAL A 86 4.67 -0.87 -6.05
N GLU A 87 4.31 -0.59 -7.30
CA GLU A 87 3.68 0.67 -7.69
C GLU A 87 2.31 0.87 -7.03
N ARG A 88 1.51 -0.20 -6.94
CA ARG A 88 0.21 -0.16 -6.28
C ARG A 88 0.34 0.02 -4.78
N LEU A 89 1.31 -0.62 -4.13
CA LEU A 89 1.59 -0.41 -2.71
C LEU A 89 2.00 1.04 -2.43
N GLU A 90 2.86 1.64 -3.25
CA GLU A 90 3.26 3.03 -3.08
C GLU A 90 2.06 3.99 -3.23
N THR A 91 1.23 3.77 -4.24
CA THR A 91 0.12 4.68 -4.59
C THR A 91 -1.12 4.51 -3.72
N LYS A 92 -1.52 3.28 -3.37
CA LYS A 92 -2.78 2.98 -2.67
C LYS A 92 -2.63 2.79 -1.17
N VAL A 93 -1.41 2.49 -0.70
CA VAL A 93 -1.17 2.20 0.72
C VAL A 93 -0.30 3.28 1.33
N ILE A 94 0.88 3.54 0.77
CA ILE A 94 1.88 4.43 1.37
C ILE A 94 1.48 5.90 1.21
N SER A 95 1.10 6.32 0.00
CA SER A 95 0.73 7.72 -0.28
C SER A 95 -0.41 8.23 0.62
N PRO A 96 -1.54 7.51 0.81
CA PRO A 96 -2.58 7.92 1.76
C PRO A 96 -2.09 8.06 3.20
N LEU A 97 -1.25 7.13 3.68
CA LEU A 97 -0.66 7.20 5.02
C LEU A 97 0.27 8.42 5.17
N LYS A 98 1.04 8.78 4.13
CA LYS A 98 1.88 9.99 4.12
C LYS A 98 1.04 11.26 4.25
N LEU A 99 -0.08 11.34 3.52
CA LEU A 99 -0.98 12.51 3.53
C LEU A 99 -1.65 12.74 4.89
N TYR A 100 -1.82 11.70 5.71
CA TYR A 100 -2.40 11.81 7.05
C TYR A 100 -1.63 12.75 7.98
N GLY A 101 -0.33 12.94 7.78
CA GLY A 101 0.46 13.88 8.57
C GLY A 101 -0.09 15.31 8.54
N ALA A 102 -0.59 15.77 7.40
CA ALA A 102 -1.18 17.10 7.25
C ALA A 102 -2.52 17.21 8.02
N HIS A 103 -3.39 16.21 7.87
CA HIS A 103 -4.68 16.16 8.58
C HIS A 103 -4.50 16.16 10.10
N ILE A 104 -3.58 15.33 10.61
CA ILE A 104 -3.25 15.25 12.04
C ILE A 104 -2.73 16.59 12.57
N LYS A 105 -1.85 17.25 11.81
CA LYS A 105 -1.32 18.57 12.17
C LYS A 105 -2.42 19.63 12.25
N GLN A 106 -3.36 19.62 11.31
CA GLN A 106 -4.50 20.53 11.30
C GLN A 106 -5.43 20.29 12.51
N THR A 107 -5.85 19.05 12.76
CA THR A 107 -6.71 18.70 13.91
C THR A 107 -6.04 19.08 15.24
N ARG A 108 -4.72 18.86 15.36
CA ARG A 108 -3.95 19.29 16.53
C ARG A 108 -3.95 20.80 16.73
N ALA A 109 -3.92 21.59 15.65
CA ALA A 109 -3.99 23.04 15.74
C ALA A 109 -5.34 23.50 16.29
N GLU A 110 -6.45 22.88 15.86
CA GLU A 110 -7.79 23.16 16.37
C GLU A 110 -7.92 22.79 17.85
N ILE A 111 -7.41 21.64 18.29
CA ILE A 111 -7.37 21.28 19.72
C ILE A 111 -6.59 22.34 20.53
N LYS A 112 -5.44 22.80 20.03
CA LYS A 112 -4.65 23.84 20.71
C LYS A 112 -5.40 25.17 20.79
N LYS A 113 -6.12 25.55 19.74
CA LYS A 113 -6.95 26.76 19.71
C LYS A 113 -8.06 26.68 20.74
N PHE A 114 -8.79 25.57 20.78
CA PHE A 114 -9.83 25.31 21.78
C PHE A 114 -9.32 25.41 23.22
N LYS A 115 -8.17 24.79 23.52
CA LYS A 115 -7.55 24.89 24.86
C LYS A 115 -7.25 26.32 25.28
N ARG A 116 -6.85 27.19 24.36
CA ARG A 116 -6.58 28.61 24.66
C ARG A 116 -7.86 29.35 25.04
N VAL A 117 -8.95 29.09 24.29
CA VAL A 117 -10.26 29.70 24.57
C VAL A 117 -10.80 29.23 25.93
N GLN A 118 -10.76 27.93 26.20
CA GLN A 118 -11.20 27.39 27.49
C GLN A 118 -10.36 27.92 28.67
N LYS A 119 -9.03 28.03 28.50
CA LYS A 119 -8.17 28.63 29.53
C LYS A 119 -8.52 30.09 29.80
N ASN A 120 -8.97 30.83 28.78
CA ASN A 120 -9.45 32.20 28.96
C ASN A 120 -10.78 32.23 29.73
N GLU A 121 -11.73 31.35 29.41
CA GLU A 121 -13.00 31.21 30.15
C GLU A 121 -12.75 30.96 31.64
N ILE A 122 -11.91 29.97 31.97
CA ILE A 122 -11.56 29.63 33.37
C ILE A 122 -10.97 30.86 34.08
N LYS A 123 -10.05 31.60 33.42
CA LYS A 123 -9.47 32.81 34.00
C LYS A 123 -10.49 33.91 34.26
N GLN A 124 -11.47 34.11 33.37
CA GLN A 124 -12.52 35.11 33.60
C GLN A 124 -13.44 34.69 34.74
N LEU A 125 -13.77 33.40 34.86
CA LEU A 125 -14.56 32.86 35.97
C LEU A 125 -13.85 33.07 37.32
N GLU A 126 -12.57 32.70 37.43
CA GLU A 126 -11.76 32.91 38.64
C GLU A 126 -11.67 34.40 39.01
N LYS A 127 -11.56 35.28 38.01
CA LYS A 127 -11.51 36.73 38.23
C LYS A 127 -12.84 37.26 38.80
N LEU A 128 -13.97 36.80 38.25
CA LEU A 128 -15.30 37.19 38.73
C LEU A 128 -15.53 36.68 40.16
N GLU A 129 -15.13 35.44 40.46
CA GLU A 129 -15.27 34.86 41.80
C GLU A 129 -14.47 35.65 42.85
N LYS A 130 -13.24 36.04 42.53
CA LYS A 130 -12.41 36.91 43.39
C LYS A 130 -13.01 38.30 43.59
N LEU A 131 -13.69 38.86 42.58
CA LEU A 131 -14.35 40.16 42.67
C LEU A 131 -15.63 40.09 43.52
N ARG A 132 -16.41 39.01 43.39
CA ARG A 132 -17.60 38.75 44.23
C ARG A 132 -17.28 38.67 45.72
N GLN A 133 -16.08 38.19 46.07
CA GLN A 133 -15.62 38.15 47.46
C GLN A 133 -15.18 39.52 48.02
N LYS A 134 -15.05 40.57 47.19
CA LYS A 134 -14.43 41.85 47.60
C LYS A 134 -15.32 43.11 47.51
N SER A 135 -16.31 43.19 46.59
CA SER A 135 -17.21 44.34 46.28
C SER A 135 -16.55 45.71 46.00
N PRO A 136 -16.98 46.51 44.98
CA PRO A 136 -18.34 47.01 44.74
C PRO A 136 -18.89 46.85 43.29
N SER A 137 -20.20 47.13 43.12
CA SER A 137 -21.11 46.72 42.03
C SER A 137 -20.72 46.99 40.57
N ASP A 138 -20.11 48.12 40.22
CA ASP A 138 -19.86 48.46 38.79
C ASP A 138 -18.74 47.62 38.17
N ARG A 139 -17.72 47.29 38.98
CA ARG A 139 -16.64 46.39 38.55
C ARG A 139 -17.12 44.95 38.37
N GLN A 140 -18.18 44.58 39.08
CA GLN A 140 -18.79 43.26 38.97
C GLN A 140 -19.58 43.12 37.66
N MET A 141 -20.37 44.14 37.28
CA MET A 141 -21.12 44.12 36.02
C MET A 141 -20.21 43.92 34.80
N ILE A 142 -19.09 44.66 34.72
CA ILE A 142 -18.11 44.53 33.63
C ILE A 142 -17.48 43.12 33.59
N ALA A 143 -17.17 42.57 34.77
CA ALA A 143 -16.61 41.22 34.87
C ALA A 143 -17.63 40.15 34.45
N GLU A 144 -18.91 40.32 34.80
CA GLU A 144 -20.00 39.42 34.39
C GLU A 144 -20.18 39.41 32.87
N THR A 145 -20.16 40.57 32.21
CA THR A 145 -20.20 40.65 30.74
C THR A 145 -18.98 39.95 30.10
N SER A 146 -17.79 40.10 30.70
CA SER A 146 -16.57 39.44 30.19
C SER A 146 -16.63 37.91 30.31
N VAL A 147 -17.23 37.38 31.39
CA VAL A 147 -17.48 35.95 31.59
C VAL A 147 -18.51 35.44 30.58
N GLN A 148 -19.62 36.17 30.38
CA GLN A 148 -20.63 35.80 29.40
C GLN A 148 -20.03 35.68 27.98
N ARG A 149 -19.21 36.66 27.58
CA ARG A 149 -18.50 36.60 26.29
C ARG A 149 -17.55 35.40 26.20
N ALA A 150 -16.71 35.20 27.22
CA ALA A 150 -15.75 34.09 27.23
C ALA A 150 -16.44 32.72 27.22
N SER A 151 -17.59 32.59 27.89
CA SER A 151 -18.36 31.35 27.91
C SER A 151 -19.12 31.10 26.59
N ALA A 152 -19.61 32.16 25.94
CA ALA A 152 -20.17 32.07 24.59
C ALA A 152 -19.10 31.62 23.57
N ASP A 153 -17.90 32.21 23.64
CA ASP A 153 -16.76 31.83 22.79
C ASP A 153 -16.32 30.37 23.04
N ALA A 154 -16.26 29.96 24.31
CA ALA A 154 -15.94 28.58 24.69
C ALA A 154 -16.99 27.60 24.16
N SER A 155 -18.28 27.88 24.38
CA SER A 155 -19.39 27.05 23.89
C SER A 155 -19.37 26.89 22.37
N ARG A 156 -19.12 27.99 21.63
CA ARG A 156 -18.97 27.97 20.18
C ARG A 156 -17.79 27.10 19.74
N THR A 157 -16.64 27.27 20.38
CA THR A 157 -15.42 26.54 20.02
C THR A 157 -15.52 25.05 20.40
N THR A 158 -16.24 24.69 21.46
CA THR A 158 -16.55 23.29 21.82
C THR A 158 -17.29 22.59 20.69
N ARG A 159 -18.39 23.17 20.20
CA ARG A 159 -19.17 22.58 19.09
C ARG A 159 -18.34 22.40 17.83
N GLN A 160 -17.57 23.43 17.46
CA GLN A 160 -16.66 23.36 16.30
C GLN A 160 -15.60 22.25 16.47
N LEU A 161 -15.05 22.09 17.68
CA LEU A 161 -14.09 21.03 17.94
C LEU A 161 -14.74 19.64 17.87
N GLU A 162 -15.96 19.47 18.38
CA GLU A 162 -16.71 18.23 18.28
C GLU A 162 -16.93 17.82 16.82
N GLU A 163 -17.36 18.75 15.96
CA GLU A 163 -17.54 18.51 14.52
C GLU A 163 -16.23 18.14 13.81
N VAL A 164 -15.14 18.86 14.10
CA VAL A 164 -13.80 18.57 13.54
C VAL A 164 -13.31 17.20 13.99
N MET A 165 -13.51 16.85 15.26
CA MET A 165 -13.07 15.58 15.83
C MET A 165 -13.91 14.40 15.32
N ASP A 166 -15.22 14.57 15.17
CA ASP A 166 -16.10 13.57 14.57
C ASP A 166 -15.71 13.30 13.11
N THR A 167 -15.54 14.37 12.32
CA THR A 167 -15.07 14.28 10.94
C THR A 167 -13.72 13.56 10.84
N PHE A 168 -12.77 13.94 11.69
CA PHE A 168 -11.45 13.29 11.74
C PHE A 168 -11.55 11.79 12.06
N GLN A 169 -12.36 11.43 13.06
CA GLN A 169 -12.50 10.05 13.49
C GLN A 169 -13.20 9.20 12.42
N GLN A 170 -14.27 9.72 11.79
CA GLN A 170 -14.96 9.04 10.71
C GLN A 170 -14.04 8.81 9.51
N GLN A 171 -13.31 9.85 9.09
CA GLN A 171 -12.36 9.77 7.98
C GLN A 171 -11.26 8.73 8.28
N LYS A 172 -10.68 8.78 9.49
CA LYS A 172 -9.66 7.83 9.94
C LYS A 172 -10.12 6.38 9.87
N LEU A 173 -11.34 6.08 10.31
CA LEU A 173 -11.87 4.71 10.28
C LEU A 173 -12.08 4.21 8.85
N LYS A 174 -12.68 5.04 7.99
CA LYS A 174 -12.92 4.70 6.57
C LYS A 174 -11.61 4.51 5.81
N ASP A 175 -10.65 5.40 6.01
CA ASP A 175 -9.35 5.32 5.34
C ASP A 175 -8.55 4.11 5.80
N LEU A 176 -8.58 3.81 7.11
CA LEU A 176 -7.89 2.64 7.64
C LEU A 176 -8.42 1.36 6.99
N GLN A 177 -9.75 1.22 6.93
CA GLN A 177 -10.39 0.09 6.27
C GLN A 177 -9.95 0.01 4.80
N ARG A 178 -10.04 1.13 4.07
CA ARG A 178 -9.66 1.20 2.66
C ARG A 178 -8.19 0.82 2.42
N ILE A 179 -7.26 1.44 3.16
CA ILE A 179 -5.82 1.23 3.00
C ILE A 179 -5.45 -0.24 3.20
N PHE A 180 -5.98 -0.88 4.23
CA PHE A 180 -5.68 -2.29 4.49
C PHE A 180 -6.42 -3.25 3.56
N SER A 181 -7.64 -2.91 3.12
CA SER A 181 -8.31 -3.66 2.05
C SER A 181 -7.55 -3.57 0.71
N ASP A 182 -7.05 -2.40 0.34
CA ASP A 182 -6.21 -2.20 -0.84
C ASP A 182 -4.91 -3.01 -0.71
N PHE A 183 -4.24 -2.96 0.45
CA PHE A 183 -3.04 -3.78 0.71
C PHE A 183 -3.30 -5.28 0.46
N VAL A 184 -4.32 -5.84 1.12
CA VAL A 184 -4.66 -7.28 0.97
C VAL A 184 -5.00 -7.62 -0.48
N THR A 185 -5.77 -6.77 -1.15
CA THR A 185 -6.17 -7.00 -2.55
C THR A 185 -4.96 -6.99 -3.49
N ILE A 186 -4.00 -6.07 -3.27
CA ILE A 186 -2.77 -6.00 -4.05
C ILE A 186 -1.93 -7.27 -3.88
N GLU A 187 -1.74 -7.72 -2.64
CA GLU A 187 -1.03 -8.97 -2.35
C GLU A 187 -1.73 -10.18 -2.99
N MET A 188 -3.06 -10.28 -2.86
CA MET A 188 -3.82 -11.37 -3.47
C MET A 188 -3.67 -11.44 -4.98
N VAL A 189 -3.75 -10.29 -5.67
CA VAL A 189 -3.58 -10.22 -7.13
C VAL A 189 -2.17 -10.67 -7.53
N PHE A 190 -1.14 -10.20 -6.83
CA PHE A 190 0.23 -10.62 -7.09
C PHE A 190 0.39 -12.13 -6.88
N HIS A 191 -0.05 -12.66 -5.74
CA HIS A 191 0.08 -14.07 -5.42
C HIS A 191 -0.67 -14.98 -6.39
N ALA A 192 -1.90 -14.61 -6.79
CA ALA A 192 -2.65 -15.37 -7.79
C ALA A 192 -1.88 -15.45 -9.13
N LYS A 193 -1.31 -14.33 -9.58
CA LYS A 193 -0.50 -14.29 -10.81
C LYS A 193 0.82 -15.01 -10.68
N ALA A 194 1.47 -14.93 -9.53
CA ALA A 194 2.70 -15.68 -9.27
C ALA A 194 2.44 -17.18 -9.31
N VAL A 195 1.37 -17.68 -8.68
CA VAL A 195 1.01 -19.10 -8.71
C VAL A 195 0.74 -19.56 -10.15
N GLU A 196 -0.07 -18.80 -10.91
CA GLU A 196 -0.37 -19.10 -12.32
C GLU A 196 0.93 -19.27 -13.15
N VAL A 197 1.87 -18.33 -13.04
CA VAL A 197 3.13 -18.37 -13.79
C VAL A 197 4.07 -19.45 -13.26
N TYR A 198 4.21 -19.61 -11.95
CA TYR A 198 5.08 -20.65 -11.40
C TYR A 198 4.57 -22.07 -11.70
N SER A 199 3.27 -22.28 -11.85
CA SER A 199 2.73 -23.57 -12.33
C SER A 199 3.15 -23.86 -13.77
N SER A 200 3.14 -22.86 -14.67
CA SER A 200 3.66 -22.98 -16.04
C SER A 200 5.18 -23.26 -16.05
N ALA A 201 5.93 -22.50 -15.25
CA ALA A 201 7.37 -22.65 -15.13
C ALA A 201 7.75 -24.06 -14.62
N PHE A 202 6.99 -24.58 -13.67
CA PHE A 202 7.18 -25.94 -13.15
C PHE A 202 6.91 -27.00 -14.23
N GLN A 203 5.84 -26.84 -15.00
CA GLN A 203 5.54 -27.76 -16.12
C GLN A 203 6.64 -27.75 -17.17
N THR A 204 7.19 -26.58 -17.51
CA THR A 204 8.30 -26.43 -18.45
C THR A 204 9.52 -27.23 -18.01
N LEU A 205 9.88 -27.15 -16.72
CA LEU A 205 11.00 -27.90 -16.15
C LEU A 205 10.74 -29.41 -16.12
N GLU A 206 9.51 -29.84 -15.79
CA GLU A 206 9.13 -31.25 -15.76
C GLU A 206 9.05 -31.88 -17.16
N SER A 207 8.77 -31.08 -18.19
CA SER A 207 8.72 -31.54 -19.58
C SER A 207 10.09 -31.65 -20.26
N TYR A 208 11.17 -31.32 -19.55
CA TYR A 208 12.53 -31.38 -20.09
C TYR A 208 12.90 -32.80 -20.54
N ASP A 209 13.27 -32.96 -21.82
CA ASP A 209 13.69 -34.25 -22.37
C ASP A 209 15.18 -34.51 -22.12
N LEU A 210 15.47 -35.08 -20.95
CA LEU A 210 16.82 -35.46 -20.56
C LEU A 210 17.48 -36.46 -21.53
N GLU A 211 16.73 -37.42 -22.09
CA GLU A 211 17.36 -38.45 -22.92
C GLU A 211 17.79 -37.86 -24.26
N THR A 212 16.94 -37.03 -24.88
CA THR A 212 17.31 -36.31 -26.11
C THR A 212 18.56 -35.45 -25.90
N ASP A 213 18.64 -34.70 -24.79
CA ASP A 213 19.80 -33.84 -24.50
C ASP A 213 21.08 -34.68 -24.28
N LEU A 214 20.98 -35.83 -23.59
CA LEU A 214 22.10 -36.76 -23.39
C LEU A 214 22.56 -37.45 -24.67
N GLU A 215 21.64 -37.84 -25.55
CA GLU A 215 21.96 -38.37 -26.87
C GLU A 215 22.74 -37.34 -27.70
N ASP A 216 22.29 -36.09 -27.69
CA ASP A 216 22.97 -34.96 -28.35
C ASP A 216 24.38 -34.73 -27.78
N PHE A 217 24.54 -34.83 -26.47
CA PHE A 217 25.84 -34.76 -25.80
C PHE A 217 26.76 -35.91 -26.22
N ARG A 218 26.27 -37.15 -26.20
CA ARG A 218 27.03 -38.34 -26.63
C ARG A 218 27.43 -38.23 -28.09
N ALA A 219 26.53 -37.81 -28.98
CA ALA A 219 26.81 -37.66 -30.41
C ALA A 219 27.94 -36.65 -30.68
N LYS A 220 27.91 -35.50 -29.98
CA LYS A 220 28.98 -34.49 -30.04
C LYS A 220 30.31 -35.00 -29.49
N MET A 221 30.30 -35.71 -28.36
CA MET A 221 31.50 -36.29 -27.74
C MET A 221 32.21 -37.30 -28.66
N HIS A 222 31.44 -38.10 -29.42
CA HIS A 222 31.99 -39.12 -30.32
C HIS A 222 32.31 -38.58 -31.73
N GLY A 223 32.14 -37.27 -31.97
CA GLY A 223 32.48 -36.65 -33.27
C GLY A 223 31.59 -37.10 -34.43
N VAL A 224 30.39 -37.62 -34.17
CA VAL A 224 29.46 -38.13 -35.19
C VAL A 224 28.71 -36.99 -35.90
N TYR A 225 29.33 -35.82 -36.03
CA TYR A 225 28.78 -34.74 -36.86
C TYR A 225 29.05 -35.04 -38.34
N GLY A 226 28.15 -35.82 -38.93
CA GLY A 226 28.12 -36.08 -40.36
C GLY A 226 26.76 -36.67 -40.75
N HIS A 227 25.97 -35.88 -41.50
CA HIS A 227 24.71 -36.29 -42.13
C HIS A 227 23.52 -36.57 -41.19
N HIS A 228 22.86 -35.51 -40.73
CA HIS A 228 21.39 -35.48 -40.89
C HIS A 228 21.02 -34.17 -41.57
N ASP A 229 20.71 -34.34 -42.85
CA ASP A 229 20.37 -33.32 -43.82
C ASP A 229 19.31 -32.34 -43.33
N ALA A 230 19.46 -31.13 -43.84
CA ALA A 230 18.37 -30.21 -44.10
C ALA A 230 17.08 -30.98 -44.42
N ARG A 231 16.14 -30.99 -43.46
CA ARG A 231 14.78 -31.41 -43.74
C ARG A 231 14.25 -30.42 -44.79
N PRO A 232 13.87 -30.86 -46.00
CA PRO A 232 13.24 -29.96 -46.95
C PRO A 232 11.95 -29.44 -46.31
N LEU A 233 11.72 -28.13 -46.39
CA LEU A 233 10.39 -27.56 -46.20
C LEU A 233 9.43 -28.40 -47.03
N ARG A 234 8.52 -29.10 -46.36
CA ARG A 234 7.47 -29.85 -47.01
C ARG A 234 6.63 -28.85 -47.78
N ASP A 235 6.61 -29.01 -49.10
CA ASP A 235 5.81 -28.22 -50.01
C ASP A 235 4.40 -28.02 -49.43
N THR A 236 4.06 -26.76 -49.27
CA THR A 236 2.72 -26.33 -48.89
C THR A 236 1.81 -26.75 -50.04
N VAL A 237 1.11 -27.86 -49.85
CA VAL A 237 0.01 -28.27 -50.71
C VAL A 237 -0.95 -27.09 -50.81
N SER A 238 -1.21 -26.65 -52.04
CA SER A 238 -2.17 -25.63 -52.40
C SER A 238 -3.48 -25.81 -51.62
N SER A 239 -3.85 -24.79 -50.85
CA SER A 239 -5.23 -24.66 -50.38
C SER A 239 -6.15 -24.42 -51.59
N PRO A 240 -7.27 -25.15 -51.72
CA PRO A 240 -8.28 -24.82 -52.71
C PRO A 240 -8.89 -23.47 -52.35
N ALA A 241 -8.96 -22.57 -53.34
CA ALA A 241 -9.70 -21.33 -53.24
C ALA A 241 -11.14 -21.60 -52.78
N LEU A 242 -11.51 -21.09 -51.60
CA LEU A 242 -12.90 -20.96 -51.22
C LEU A 242 -13.46 -19.65 -51.80
N PRO A 243 -14.53 -19.70 -52.60
CA PRO A 243 -15.05 -18.53 -53.25
C PRO A 243 -16.19 -17.89 -52.44
N TRP A 244 -16.29 -16.57 -52.58
CA TRP A 244 -17.42 -15.68 -52.26
C TRP A 244 -17.50 -15.05 -50.86
N SER A 245 -17.15 -13.77 -50.84
CA SER A 245 -17.78 -12.72 -50.07
C SER A 245 -19.27 -12.58 -50.45
N LEU A 246 -20.11 -12.14 -49.53
CA LEU A 246 -21.17 -11.12 -49.70
C LEU A 246 -21.77 -10.76 -48.30
N PRO A 247 -22.50 -9.64 -48.15
CA PRO A 247 -22.39 -8.73 -47.00
C PRO A 247 -23.63 -8.66 -46.09
N GLY A 248 -23.43 -8.07 -44.91
CA GLY A 248 -24.41 -7.21 -44.24
C GLY A 248 -25.47 -7.86 -43.33
N GLN A 249 -25.29 -7.70 -42.01
CA GLN A 249 -26.20 -6.95 -41.14
C GLN A 249 -25.51 -6.61 -39.82
#